data_AF-A0ABD1V2I9-F1
#
_entry.id   AF-A0ABD1V2I9-F1
#
_cell.length_a   1.000
_cell.length_b   1.000
_cell.length_c   1.000
_cell.angle_alpha   90.00
_cell.angle_beta   90.00
_cell.angle_gamma   90.00
#
_symmetry.space_group_name_H-M   'P 1'
#
loop_
_entity.id
_entity.type
_entity.pdbx_description
1 polymer ?
#
loop_
_entity_poly.entity_id
_entity_poly.type
_entity_poly.pdbx_seq_one_letter_code
_entity_poly.pdbx_strand_id
1 'polypeptide(L)'
;MASKECTDSIPLPNLSQEIITVVLLRLPVKSLVKFRCVSKSWLSLISSTRFAKNHLKISSQKNKGEHDNLVFGYLRDPLVILRSFNLDSFMHDIRSLDAAKVNGFVMDIISLLMVGSCNGLICVRDNIHEIFLWNPSIRKSKELPDSGSPYFLSLTYGFGFDDLNDDYKVVETCGARYKYEYSAEVKIYSLRKNSWRQIERWPGYYVSDATSVFASGAFHWTTIYNGCWHITSLNLATEMYDEVPLPDNEINMLTALWLGVLRGCLCLVCNFSTHSDVWIMKGYGIRESWTKLICIKDIKDYQYEAPMPLYVSESGIVLVKHGSTIKLYNSNDITSNGREICSFDSEYEYEAVTYMESLVLPNTDHEVNQQWWHWGTKDDDWDFQSICH
;
A
#
# COMPACT_ATOMS: atom_id res chain seq x y z
N MET A 1 -60.52 -39.94 -16.01
CA MET A 1 -60.34 -39.00 -14.88
C MET A 1 -58.91 -38.52 -14.91
N ALA A 2 -58.67 -37.31 -15.40
CA ALA A 2 -57.34 -36.70 -15.38
C ALA A 2 -57.22 -35.89 -14.08
N SER A 3 -56.30 -36.28 -13.21
CA SER A 3 -55.92 -35.51 -12.03
C SER A 3 -55.00 -34.36 -12.48
N LYS A 4 -55.51 -33.13 -12.41
CA LYS A 4 -54.69 -31.92 -12.44
C LYS A 4 -53.93 -31.86 -11.11
N GLU A 5 -52.65 -32.18 -11.12
CA GLU A 5 -51.75 -31.74 -10.05
C GLU A 5 -51.52 -30.24 -10.22
N CYS A 6 -51.99 -29.45 -9.26
CA CYS A 6 -51.73 -28.02 -9.16
C CYS A 6 -50.37 -27.87 -8.48
N THR A 7 -49.32 -27.58 -9.24
CA THR A 7 -48.05 -27.12 -8.70
C THR A 7 -48.17 -25.63 -8.41
N ASP A 8 -48.73 -25.30 -7.23
CA ASP A 8 -48.61 -23.96 -6.67
C ASP A 8 -47.13 -23.73 -6.30
N SER A 9 -46.37 -23.19 -7.25
CA SER A 9 -45.05 -22.66 -6.97
C SER A 9 -45.21 -21.40 -6.12
N ILE A 10 -44.96 -21.54 -4.81
CA ILE A 10 -44.86 -20.41 -3.91
C ILE A 10 -43.82 -19.44 -4.52
N PRO A 11 -44.17 -18.19 -4.85
CA PRO A 11 -43.22 -17.25 -5.38
C PRO A 11 -42.13 -17.05 -4.31
N LEU A 12 -40.88 -17.31 -4.66
CA LEU A 12 -39.74 -16.92 -3.81
C LEU A 12 -39.91 -15.46 -3.42
N PRO A 13 -39.83 -15.11 -2.12
CA PRO A 13 -39.98 -13.72 -1.70
C PRO A 13 -38.96 -12.86 -2.44
N ASN A 14 -39.46 -11.94 -3.26
CA ASN A 14 -38.61 -11.05 -4.04
C ASN A 14 -37.98 -10.04 -3.08
N LEU A 15 -36.71 -10.29 -2.74
CA LEU A 15 -35.94 -9.42 -1.86
C LEU A 15 -35.72 -8.08 -2.57
N SER A 16 -36.00 -6.96 -1.91
CA SER A 16 -35.79 -5.64 -2.52
C SER A 16 -34.32 -5.41 -2.84
N GLN A 17 -34.05 -4.63 -3.90
CA GLN A 17 -32.69 -4.26 -4.31
C GLN A 17 -31.88 -3.58 -3.19
N GLU A 18 -32.57 -2.85 -2.31
CA GLU A 18 -31.96 -2.21 -1.15
C GLU A 18 -31.44 -3.25 -0.14
N ILE A 19 -32.24 -4.28 0.19
CA ILE A 19 -31.81 -5.31 1.12
C ILE A 19 -30.68 -6.14 0.51
N ILE A 20 -30.77 -6.48 -0.78
CA ILE A 20 -29.66 -7.14 -1.51
C ILE A 20 -28.38 -6.32 -1.38
N THR A 21 -28.46 -5.01 -1.64
CA THR A 21 -27.30 -4.11 -1.55
C THR A 21 -26.71 -4.10 -0.15
N VAL A 22 -27.54 -4.00 0.90
CA VAL A 22 -27.07 -4.00 2.30
C VAL A 22 -26.41 -5.34 2.67
N VAL A 23 -26.96 -6.46 2.19
CA VAL A 23 -26.37 -7.79 2.42
C VAL A 23 -25.01 -7.88 1.73
N LEU A 24 -24.94 -7.55 0.44
CA LEU A 24 -23.69 -7.61 -0.34
C LEU A 24 -22.61 -6.69 0.23
N LEU A 25 -22.96 -5.48 0.68
CA LEU A 25 -22.01 -4.54 1.30
C LEU A 25 -21.33 -5.08 2.57
N ARG A 26 -21.85 -6.15 3.17
CA ARG A 26 -21.29 -6.78 4.37
C ARG A 26 -20.42 -8.00 4.06
N LEU A 27 -20.37 -8.45 2.81
CA LEU A 27 -19.62 -9.64 2.43
C LEU A 27 -18.13 -9.34 2.18
N PRO A 28 -17.24 -10.33 2.36
CA PRO A 28 -15.84 -10.21 1.96
C PRO A 28 -15.67 -9.98 0.46
N VAL A 29 -14.59 -9.28 0.07
CA VAL A 29 -14.29 -8.94 -1.33
C VAL A 29 -14.20 -10.19 -2.20
N LYS A 30 -13.52 -11.24 -1.71
CA LYS A 30 -13.43 -12.54 -2.41
C LYS A 30 -14.80 -13.12 -2.77
N SER A 31 -15.78 -13.05 -1.87
CA SER A 31 -17.14 -13.53 -2.14
C SER A 31 -17.83 -12.65 -3.17
N LEU A 32 -17.69 -11.32 -3.06
CA LEU A 32 -18.28 -10.36 -3.99
C LEU A 32 -17.76 -10.52 -5.42
N VAL A 33 -16.46 -10.78 -5.58
CA VAL A 33 -15.87 -11.06 -6.90
C VAL A 33 -16.49 -12.29 -7.53
N LYS A 34 -16.70 -13.38 -6.76
CA LYS A 34 -17.40 -14.58 -7.25
C LYS A 34 -18.86 -14.28 -7.58
N PHE A 35 -19.52 -13.47 -6.76
CA PHE A 35 -20.95 -13.15 -6.91
C PHE A 35 -21.29 -12.28 -8.13
N ARG A 36 -20.27 -11.73 -8.81
CA ARG A 36 -20.44 -11.09 -10.12
C ARG A 36 -21.03 -12.03 -11.18
N CYS A 37 -20.83 -13.36 -11.07
CA CYS A 37 -21.40 -14.32 -12.04
C CYS A 37 -22.85 -14.72 -11.76
N VAL A 38 -23.44 -14.32 -10.63
CA VAL A 38 -24.79 -14.77 -10.21
C VAL A 38 -25.88 -14.17 -11.09
N SER A 39 -25.80 -12.87 -11.41
CA SER A 39 -26.74 -12.20 -12.31
C SER A 39 -26.16 -10.92 -12.90
N LYS A 40 -26.72 -10.45 -14.02
CA LYS A 40 -26.36 -9.14 -14.61
C LYS A 40 -26.61 -7.97 -13.64
N SER A 41 -27.66 -8.06 -12.82
CA SER A 41 -27.97 -7.04 -11.81
C SER A 41 -26.88 -6.98 -10.73
N TRP A 42 -26.40 -8.13 -10.27
CA TRP A 42 -25.36 -8.22 -9.24
C TRP A 42 -24.01 -7.80 -9.79
N LEU A 43 -23.68 -8.23 -11.03
CA LEU A 43 -22.49 -7.76 -11.74
C LEU A 43 -22.47 -6.23 -11.81
N SER A 44 -23.56 -5.60 -12.26
CA SER A 44 -23.68 -4.14 -12.37
C SER A 44 -23.52 -3.44 -11.02
N LEU A 45 -24.23 -3.93 -9.99
CA LEU A 45 -24.16 -3.36 -8.64
C LEU A 45 -22.74 -3.44 -8.06
N ILE A 46 -22.14 -4.63 -8.05
CA ILE A 46 -20.82 -4.90 -7.44
C ILE A 46 -19.69 -4.21 -8.22
N SER A 47 -19.87 -3.98 -9.52
CA SER A 47 -18.87 -3.30 -10.36
C SER A 47 -18.98 -1.77 -10.30
N SER A 48 -20.01 -1.22 -9.64
CA SER A 48 -20.19 0.23 -9.56
C SER A 48 -19.23 0.89 -8.56
N THR A 49 -18.70 2.06 -8.93
CA THR A 49 -17.84 2.88 -8.07
C THR A 49 -18.52 3.23 -6.74
N ARG A 50 -19.83 3.50 -6.76
CA ARG A 50 -20.60 3.78 -5.54
C ARG A 50 -20.63 2.59 -4.59
N PHE A 51 -20.81 1.38 -5.10
CA PHE A 51 -20.78 0.17 -4.27
C PHE A 51 -19.39 -0.06 -3.69
N ALA A 52 -18.33 0.07 -4.50
CA ALA A 52 -16.96 -0.06 -4.05
C ALA A 52 -16.62 0.94 -2.92
N LYS A 53 -17.00 2.21 -3.06
CA LYS A 53 -16.81 3.24 -2.02
C LYS A 53 -17.56 2.94 -0.73
N ASN A 54 -18.82 2.54 -0.84
CA ASN A 54 -19.61 2.17 0.34
C ASN A 54 -19.06 0.95 1.06
N HIS A 55 -18.64 -0.07 0.29
CA HIS A 55 -18.03 -1.29 0.82
C HIS A 55 -16.71 -0.97 1.53
N LEU A 56 -15.84 -0.17 0.89
CA LEU A 56 -14.58 0.29 1.47
C LEU A 56 -14.81 1.05 2.78
N LYS A 57 -15.77 1.99 2.81
CA LYS A 57 -16.12 2.74 4.01
C LYS A 57 -16.56 1.81 5.15
N ILE A 58 -17.42 0.83 4.87
CA ILE A 58 -17.85 -0.16 5.87
C ILE A 58 -16.66 -1.00 6.35
N SER A 59 -15.76 -1.41 5.46
CA SER A 59 -14.56 -2.18 5.80
C SER A 59 -13.62 -1.39 6.71
N SER A 60 -13.35 -0.12 6.38
CA SER A 60 -12.50 0.77 7.17
C SER A 60 -13.03 1.08 8.57
N GLN A 61 -14.37 1.05 8.75
CA GLN A 61 -15.03 1.31 10.03
C GLN A 61 -15.06 0.08 10.94
N LYS A 62 -15.18 -1.11 10.35
CA LYS A 62 -15.26 -2.36 11.12
C LYS A 62 -13.90 -2.80 11.65
N ASN A 63 -12.81 -2.52 10.94
CA ASN A 63 -11.55 -3.22 11.14
C ASN A 63 -10.36 -2.26 11.14
N LYS A 64 -10.07 -1.61 12.28
CA LYS A 64 -8.79 -0.91 12.47
C LYS A 64 -7.65 -1.92 12.72
N GLY A 65 -7.28 -2.67 11.69
CA GLY A 65 -6.08 -3.53 11.65
C GLY A 65 -6.29 -5.04 11.54
N GLU A 66 -7.51 -5.53 11.27
CA GLU A 66 -7.85 -6.97 11.25
C GLU A 66 -7.97 -7.58 9.82
N HIS A 67 -7.79 -6.82 8.74
CA HIS A 67 -7.90 -7.37 7.37
C HIS A 67 -6.78 -6.90 6.44
N ASP A 68 -5.62 -6.63 7.00
CA ASP A 68 -4.46 -6.28 6.21
C ASP A 68 -3.84 -7.56 5.63
N ASN A 69 -3.57 -7.52 4.33
CA ASN A 69 -2.79 -8.53 3.65
C ASN A 69 -1.41 -7.96 3.43
N LEU A 70 -0.38 -8.78 3.58
CA LEU A 70 0.96 -8.41 3.15
C LEU A 70 1.14 -8.89 1.72
N VAL A 71 1.59 -8.00 0.84
CA VAL A 71 2.21 -8.37 -0.44
C VAL A 71 3.70 -8.15 -0.30
N PHE A 72 4.47 -9.12 -0.76
CA PHE A 72 5.91 -8.95 -0.94
C PHE A 72 6.30 -9.38 -2.35
N GLY A 73 7.29 -8.69 -2.90
CA GLY A 73 7.86 -8.92 -4.21
C GLY A 73 9.32 -9.31 -4.09
N TYR A 74 9.74 -10.26 -4.92
CA TYR A 74 11.15 -10.62 -5.04
C TYR A 74 11.50 -10.92 -6.49
N LEU A 75 12.74 -10.65 -6.84
CA LEU A 75 13.28 -10.93 -8.16
C LEU A 75 13.61 -12.41 -8.29
N ARG A 76 13.11 -13.01 -9.36
CA ARG A 76 13.50 -14.32 -9.86
C ARG A 76 13.72 -14.20 -11.36
N ASP A 77 14.93 -13.77 -11.71
CA ASP A 77 15.40 -13.43 -13.06
C ASP A 77 14.76 -14.32 -14.16
N PRO A 78 14.05 -13.75 -15.16
CA PRO A 78 13.84 -12.31 -15.42
C PRO A 78 12.56 -11.72 -14.81
N LEU A 79 11.88 -12.44 -13.91
CA LEU A 79 10.51 -12.12 -13.47
C LEU A 79 10.48 -11.60 -12.03
N VAL A 80 9.57 -10.67 -11.75
CA VAL A 80 9.17 -10.36 -10.38
C VAL A 80 8.04 -11.30 -9.96
N ILE A 81 8.25 -12.00 -8.84
CA ILE A 81 7.21 -12.80 -8.21
C ILE A 81 6.66 -12.02 -7.04
N LEU A 82 5.36 -11.72 -7.09
CA LEU A 82 4.62 -11.19 -5.97
C LEU A 82 3.90 -12.32 -5.26
N ARG A 83 3.93 -12.27 -3.93
CA ARG A 83 3.25 -13.21 -3.06
C ARG A 83 2.43 -12.42 -2.06
N SER A 84 1.21 -12.90 -1.79
CA SER A 84 0.34 -12.25 -0.79
C SER A 84 -0.28 -13.24 0.18
N PHE A 85 -0.44 -12.81 1.43
CA PHE A 85 -1.10 -13.57 2.48
C PHE A 85 -1.83 -12.65 3.46
N ASN A 86 -2.81 -13.20 4.17
CA ASN A 86 -3.58 -12.49 5.19
C ASN A 86 -2.79 -12.44 6.51
N LEU A 87 -2.58 -11.24 7.05
CA LEU A 87 -1.76 -11.07 8.27
C LEU A 87 -2.41 -11.71 9.49
N ASP A 88 -3.72 -11.58 9.68
CA ASP A 88 -4.41 -12.18 10.83
C ASP A 88 -4.24 -13.70 10.89
N SER A 89 -4.48 -14.38 9.77
CA SER A 89 -4.23 -15.82 9.67
C SER A 89 -2.78 -16.17 9.96
N PHE A 90 -1.84 -15.38 9.48
CA PHE A 90 -0.41 -15.57 9.74
C PHE A 90 -0.04 -15.35 11.22
N MET A 91 -0.64 -14.35 11.87
CA MET A 91 -0.42 -14.03 13.28
C MET A 91 -1.05 -15.06 14.22
N HIS A 92 -2.16 -15.68 13.83
CA HIS A 92 -2.80 -16.73 14.61
C HIS A 92 -2.11 -18.10 14.49
N ASP A 93 -1.56 -18.40 13.32
CA ASP A 93 -1.04 -19.74 12.97
C ASP A 93 0.47 -19.73 12.74
N ILE A 94 1.26 -18.95 13.51
CA ILE A 94 2.72 -18.73 13.41
C ILE A 94 3.52 -20.04 13.23
N ARG A 95 3.53 -20.59 12.02
CA ARG A 95 4.09 -21.91 11.69
C ARG A 95 4.95 -21.91 10.43
N SER A 96 5.32 -20.72 9.94
CA SER A 96 6.05 -20.39 8.70
C SER A 96 5.14 -19.94 7.55
N LEU A 97 5.72 -19.14 6.64
CA LEU A 97 5.06 -18.64 5.44
C LEU A 97 4.68 -19.76 4.46
N ASP A 98 5.35 -20.91 4.52
CA ASP A 98 5.08 -22.08 3.68
C ASP A 98 3.72 -22.72 3.96
N ALA A 99 3.19 -22.53 5.18
CA ALA A 99 1.86 -23.01 5.57
C ALA A 99 0.73 -22.05 5.13
N ALA A 100 1.05 -20.79 4.83
CA ALA A 100 0.06 -19.82 4.36
C ALA A 100 -0.30 -20.12 2.90
N LYS A 101 -1.59 -20.10 2.57
CA LYS A 101 -2.02 -20.12 1.15
C LYS A 101 -1.60 -18.81 0.51
N VAL A 102 -0.47 -18.83 -0.18
CA VAL A 102 0.09 -17.66 -0.85
C VAL A 102 -0.48 -17.55 -2.26
N ASN A 103 -1.15 -16.44 -2.56
CA ASN A 103 -1.48 -16.12 -3.95
C ASN A 103 -0.24 -15.55 -4.63
N GLY A 104 0.21 -16.20 -5.71
CA GLY A 104 1.32 -15.74 -6.54
C GLY A 104 0.84 -14.90 -7.72
N PHE A 105 1.51 -13.77 -7.99
CA PHE A 105 1.38 -13.03 -9.23
C PHE A 105 2.75 -12.92 -9.89
N VAL A 106 2.79 -13.06 -11.21
CA VAL A 106 4.01 -12.86 -12.01
C VAL A 106 3.90 -11.53 -12.73
N MET A 107 4.90 -10.68 -12.53
CA MET A 107 5.09 -9.44 -13.30
C MET A 107 6.30 -9.61 -14.22
N ASP A 108 6.09 -9.28 -15.50
CA ASP A 108 7.15 -9.29 -16.52
C ASP A 108 7.93 -7.96 -16.47
N ILE A 109 8.57 -7.72 -15.33
CA ILE A 109 9.37 -6.52 -15.04
C ILE A 109 10.69 -6.95 -14.39
N ILE A 110 11.75 -6.17 -14.61
CA ILE A 110 13.13 -6.50 -14.21
C ILE A 110 13.47 -5.92 -12.82
N SER A 111 12.71 -4.94 -12.33
CA SER A 111 12.71 -4.52 -10.93
C SER A 111 11.34 -3.96 -10.53
N LEU A 112 11.08 -3.90 -9.23
CA LEU A 112 9.83 -3.41 -8.66
C LEU A 112 10.19 -2.54 -7.46
N LEU A 113 9.58 -1.36 -7.36
CA LEU A 113 9.50 -0.55 -6.16
C LEU A 113 8.03 -0.44 -5.74
N MET A 114 7.69 -0.81 -4.51
CA MET A 114 6.35 -0.58 -3.97
C MET A 114 6.28 0.84 -3.41
N VAL A 115 5.65 1.74 -4.15
CA VAL A 115 5.51 3.15 -3.78
C VAL A 115 4.64 3.32 -2.53
N GLY A 116 3.58 2.51 -2.42
CA GLY A 116 2.68 2.52 -1.28
C GLY A 116 1.31 1.92 -1.61
N SER A 117 0.45 1.84 -0.62
CA SER A 117 -0.93 1.37 -0.79
C SER A 117 -1.93 2.37 -0.22
N CYS A 118 -3.12 2.41 -0.83
CA CYS A 118 -4.21 3.26 -0.37
C CYS A 118 -5.54 2.66 -0.84
N ASN A 119 -6.50 2.47 0.09
CA ASN A 119 -7.86 2.00 -0.24
C ASN A 119 -7.90 0.68 -1.05
N GLY A 120 -6.90 -0.19 -0.83
CA GLY A 120 -6.71 -1.47 -1.53
C GLY A 120 -6.11 -1.39 -2.93
N LEU A 121 -5.75 -0.20 -3.41
CA LEU A 121 -4.84 -0.03 -4.54
C LEU A 121 -3.40 -0.04 -4.02
N ILE A 122 -2.50 -0.60 -4.81
CA ILE A 122 -1.06 -0.58 -4.61
C ILE A 122 -0.46 0.18 -5.80
N CYS A 123 0.38 1.17 -5.52
CA CYS A 123 1.16 1.84 -6.54
C CYS A 123 2.53 1.19 -6.62
N VAL A 124 2.94 0.79 -7.81
CA VAL A 124 4.23 0.17 -8.08
C VAL A 124 4.94 0.93 -9.19
N ARG A 125 6.27 0.96 -9.12
CA ARG A 125 7.13 1.53 -10.15
C ARG A 125 8.12 0.47 -10.62
N ASP A 126 8.34 0.36 -11.92
CA ASP A 126 9.30 -0.57 -12.49
C ASP A 126 10.71 0.07 -12.67
N ASN A 127 11.62 -0.63 -13.35
CA ASN A 127 12.99 -0.16 -13.60
C ASN A 127 13.09 0.98 -14.64
N ILE A 128 12.08 1.17 -15.49
CA ILE A 128 12.04 2.22 -16.51
C ILE A 128 11.18 3.42 -16.07
N HIS A 129 10.82 3.48 -14.78
CA HIS A 129 10.02 4.54 -14.17
C HIS A 129 8.57 4.60 -14.65
N GLU A 130 8.06 3.51 -15.22
CA GLU A 130 6.63 3.37 -15.46
C GLU A 130 5.91 3.09 -14.13
N ILE A 131 4.74 3.73 -13.96
CA ILE A 131 3.96 3.65 -12.73
C ILE A 131 2.67 2.89 -13.01
N PHE A 132 2.38 1.91 -12.16
CA PHE A 132 1.16 1.15 -12.22
C PHE A 132 0.36 1.29 -10.93
N LEU A 133 -0.95 1.51 -11.06
CA LEU A 133 -1.91 1.31 -9.98
C LEU A 133 -2.50 -0.07 -10.13
N TRP A 134 -2.42 -0.89 -9.08
CA TRP A 134 -2.83 -2.28 -9.10
C TRP A 134 -3.79 -2.58 -7.94
N ASN A 135 -4.91 -3.23 -8.25
CA ASN A 135 -5.78 -3.84 -7.27
C ASN A 135 -5.60 -5.38 -7.31
N PRO A 136 -4.93 -5.98 -6.31
CA PRO A 136 -4.73 -7.43 -6.24
C PRO A 136 -6.04 -8.22 -6.11
N SER A 137 -7.03 -7.68 -5.38
CA SER A 137 -8.27 -8.38 -5.03
C SER A 137 -9.20 -8.61 -6.22
N ILE A 138 -9.15 -7.71 -7.21
CA ILE A 138 -9.93 -7.84 -8.45
C ILE A 138 -9.05 -8.09 -9.68
N ARG A 139 -7.73 -8.23 -9.49
CA ARG A 139 -6.72 -8.53 -10.53
C ARG A 139 -6.75 -7.53 -11.69
N LYS A 140 -6.80 -6.25 -11.35
CA LYS A 140 -6.87 -5.14 -12.31
C LYS A 140 -5.72 -4.19 -12.07
N SER A 141 -5.12 -3.69 -13.14
CA SER A 141 -4.11 -2.64 -13.06
C SER A 141 -4.35 -1.55 -14.12
N LYS A 142 -3.73 -0.40 -13.87
CA LYS A 142 -3.65 0.74 -14.76
C LYS A 142 -2.20 1.20 -14.84
N GLU A 143 -1.70 1.35 -16.05
CA GLU A 143 -0.46 2.10 -16.30
C GLU A 143 -0.77 3.59 -16.36
N LEU A 144 0.06 4.40 -15.70
CA LEU A 144 -0.07 5.85 -15.72
C LEU A 144 0.68 6.43 -16.92
N PRO A 145 0.19 7.53 -17.53
CA PRO A 145 0.92 8.21 -18.58
C PRO A 145 2.27 8.71 -18.06
N ASP A 146 3.25 8.83 -18.96
CA ASP A 146 4.56 9.42 -18.65
C ASP A 146 4.41 10.85 -18.08
N SER A 147 5.16 11.14 -17.02
CA SER A 147 5.25 12.47 -16.42
C SER A 147 6.09 13.45 -17.25
N GLY A 148 6.84 12.93 -18.24
CA GLY A 148 7.78 13.68 -19.07
C GLY A 148 9.03 14.11 -18.28
N SER A 149 9.29 13.49 -17.13
CA SER A 149 10.48 13.75 -16.32
C SER A 149 11.70 13.00 -16.89
N PRO A 150 12.91 13.59 -16.85
CA PRO A 150 14.08 12.91 -17.37
C PRO A 150 14.48 11.71 -16.50
N TYR A 151 14.64 10.54 -17.13
CA TYR A 151 14.99 9.26 -16.49
C TYR A 151 16.34 9.24 -15.74
N PHE A 152 17.21 10.24 -15.92
CA PHE A 152 18.52 10.30 -15.28
C PHE A 152 18.54 11.02 -13.92
N LEU A 153 17.41 11.56 -13.47
CA LEU A 153 17.31 12.25 -12.18
C LEU A 153 16.84 11.30 -11.08
N SER A 154 17.14 11.67 -9.82
CA SER A 154 16.65 10.92 -8.67
C SER A 154 15.16 11.20 -8.51
N LEU A 155 14.34 10.18 -8.81
CA LEU A 155 12.89 10.23 -8.77
C LEU A 155 12.37 9.49 -7.54
N THR A 156 11.63 10.22 -6.72
CA THR A 156 10.90 9.67 -5.56
C THR A 156 9.41 9.75 -5.83
N TYR A 157 8.66 8.76 -5.34
CA TYR A 157 7.23 8.66 -5.61
C TYR A 157 6.43 8.53 -4.33
N GLY A 158 5.18 8.98 -4.34
CA GLY A 158 4.20 8.73 -3.28
C GLY A 158 2.83 8.46 -3.85
N PHE A 159 2.04 7.65 -3.16
CA PHE A 159 0.68 7.32 -3.57
C PHE A 159 -0.31 7.49 -2.43
N GLY A 160 -1.41 8.18 -2.69
CA GLY A 160 -2.39 8.55 -1.68
C GLY A 160 -3.73 8.94 -2.25
N PHE A 161 -4.67 9.25 -1.35
CA PHE A 161 -6.03 9.62 -1.69
C PHE A 161 -6.36 11.00 -1.14
N ASP A 162 -6.87 11.87 -2.00
CA ASP A 162 -7.36 13.19 -1.65
C ASP A 162 -8.86 13.09 -1.32
N ASP A 163 -9.17 12.99 -0.02
CA ASP A 163 -10.54 12.89 0.47
C ASP A 163 -11.43 14.07 0.07
N LEU A 164 -10.85 15.27 -0.08
CA LEU A 164 -11.62 16.48 -0.42
C LEU A 164 -12.09 16.43 -1.88
N ASN A 165 -11.22 15.98 -2.78
CA ASN A 165 -11.51 15.94 -4.21
C ASN A 165 -11.95 14.56 -4.71
N ASP A 166 -11.99 13.56 -3.82
CA ASP A 166 -12.40 12.17 -4.10
C ASP A 166 -11.57 11.59 -5.26
N ASP A 167 -10.25 11.71 -5.13
CA ASP A 167 -9.29 11.42 -6.19
C ASP A 167 -8.03 10.73 -5.67
N TYR A 168 -7.53 9.77 -6.45
CA TYR A 168 -6.23 9.17 -6.18
C TYR A 168 -5.15 10.01 -6.82
N LYS A 169 -4.09 10.28 -6.05
CA LYS A 169 -2.97 11.09 -6.51
C LYS A 169 -1.67 10.31 -6.37
N VAL A 170 -0.79 10.50 -7.36
CA VAL A 170 0.61 10.08 -7.29
C VAL A 170 1.46 11.34 -7.31
N VAL A 171 2.36 11.49 -6.35
CA VAL A 171 3.37 12.54 -6.38
C VAL A 171 4.66 11.97 -6.92
N GLU A 172 5.31 12.72 -7.81
CA GLU A 172 6.66 12.47 -8.29
C GLU A 172 7.50 13.67 -7.86
N THR A 173 8.62 13.42 -7.19
CA THR A 173 9.59 14.46 -6.84
C THR A 173 10.92 14.14 -7.49
N CYS A 174 11.38 15.09 -8.28
CA CYS A 174 12.56 15.00 -9.10
C CYS A 174 13.65 15.91 -8.54
N GLY A 175 14.62 15.33 -7.86
CA GLY A 175 15.69 16.05 -7.19
C GLY A 175 16.95 16.17 -8.02
N ALA A 176 17.48 17.39 -8.17
CA ALA A 176 18.80 17.62 -8.72
C ALA A 176 19.64 18.44 -7.74
N ARG A 177 20.88 17.98 -7.48
CA ARG A 177 21.89 18.80 -6.83
C ARG A 177 22.64 19.59 -7.90
N TYR A 178 22.49 20.90 -7.92
CA TYR A 178 23.31 21.77 -8.75
C TYR A 178 24.22 22.60 -7.87
N LYS A 179 25.53 22.33 -7.94
CA LYS A 179 26.55 22.87 -7.03
C LYS A 179 26.24 22.54 -5.55
N TYR A 180 25.71 23.51 -4.80
CA TYR A 180 25.39 23.44 -3.38
C TYR A 180 23.90 23.66 -3.08
N GLU A 181 23.10 23.91 -4.11
CA GLU A 181 21.66 24.13 -3.97
C GLU A 181 20.92 22.89 -4.49
N TYR A 182 19.95 22.44 -3.70
CA TYR A 182 19.03 21.39 -4.11
C TYR A 182 17.77 22.04 -4.65
N SER A 183 17.47 21.75 -5.91
CA SER A 183 16.17 22.05 -6.51
C SER A 183 15.43 20.74 -6.69
N ALA A 184 14.17 20.70 -6.28
CA ALA A 184 13.28 19.65 -6.69
C ALA A 184 12.11 20.21 -7.49
N GLU A 185 11.78 19.51 -8.57
CA GLU A 185 10.51 19.66 -9.25
C GLU A 185 9.54 18.63 -8.66
N VAL A 186 8.34 19.09 -8.31
CA VAL A 186 7.29 18.21 -7.80
C VAL A 186 6.17 18.19 -8.82
N LYS A 187 5.78 17.00 -9.27
CA LYS A 187 4.63 16.77 -10.13
C LYS A 187 3.60 15.93 -9.38
N ILE A 188 2.33 16.21 -9.65
CA ILE A 188 1.22 15.43 -9.11
C ILE A 188 0.34 14.93 -10.25
N TYR A 189 0.09 13.63 -10.25
CA TYR A 189 -0.88 12.97 -11.09
C TYR A 189 -2.24 12.99 -10.38
N SER A 190 -3.29 13.18 -11.16
CA SER A 190 -4.69 13.00 -10.75
C SER A 190 -5.27 11.85 -11.54
N LEU A 191 -5.72 10.78 -10.87
CA LEU A 191 -6.35 9.65 -11.52
C LEU A 191 -7.63 10.07 -12.24
N ARG A 192 -8.43 10.92 -11.59
CA ARG A 192 -9.67 11.45 -12.15
C ARG A 192 -9.45 12.25 -13.43
N LYS A 193 -8.40 13.07 -13.50
CA LYS A 193 -8.07 13.88 -14.69
C LYS A 193 -7.20 13.13 -15.71
N ASN A 194 -6.63 11.99 -15.29
CA ASN A 194 -5.65 11.22 -16.05
C ASN A 194 -4.50 12.09 -16.61
N SER A 195 -3.94 12.96 -15.77
CA SER A 195 -2.91 13.91 -16.20
C SER A 195 -1.98 14.28 -15.06
N TRP A 196 -0.71 14.48 -15.40
CA TRP A 196 0.27 15.13 -14.53
C TRP A 196 0.16 16.64 -14.61
N ARG A 197 0.51 17.30 -13.51
CA ARG A 197 0.83 18.73 -13.49
C ARG A 197 1.91 19.01 -12.47
N GLN A 198 2.61 20.12 -12.67
CA GLN A 198 3.59 20.60 -11.71
C GLN A 198 2.90 21.25 -10.50
N ILE A 199 3.49 21.04 -9.32
CA ILE A 199 3.24 21.79 -8.10
C ILE A 199 4.46 22.67 -7.85
N GLU A 200 4.23 23.95 -7.57
CA GLU A 200 5.29 24.91 -7.31
C GLU A 200 5.67 24.95 -5.81
N ARG A 201 6.74 25.69 -5.48
CA ARG A 201 7.12 26.07 -4.10
C ARG A 201 7.67 24.93 -3.24
N TRP A 202 8.41 23.99 -3.84
CA TRP A 202 9.27 23.12 -3.03
C TRP A 202 10.19 23.98 -2.16
N PRO A 203 10.28 23.73 -0.84
CA PRO A 203 11.04 24.58 0.08
C PRO A 203 12.57 24.48 -0.06
N GLY A 204 13.08 23.73 -1.05
CA GLY A 204 14.51 23.63 -1.36
C GLY A 204 15.27 22.59 -0.53
N TYR A 205 14.55 21.74 0.21
CA TYR A 205 15.17 20.73 1.07
C TYR A 205 15.60 19.50 0.28
N TYR A 206 16.73 18.90 0.62
CA TYR A 206 17.20 17.67 -0.02
C TYR A 206 16.31 16.50 0.42
N VAL A 207 15.62 15.84 -0.52
CA VAL A 207 14.87 14.62 -0.25
C VAL A 207 15.84 13.45 -0.10
N SER A 208 15.74 12.73 1.02
CA SER A 208 16.62 11.59 1.32
C SER A 208 16.00 10.23 1.01
N ASP A 209 14.67 10.11 1.01
CA ASP A 209 13.98 8.84 0.80
C ASP A 209 13.80 8.50 -0.69
N ALA A 210 13.70 7.21 -1.01
CA ALA A 210 13.30 6.75 -2.34
C ALA A 210 11.77 6.86 -2.58
N THR A 211 10.97 6.87 -1.51
CA THR A 211 9.51 6.98 -1.54
C THR A 211 9.00 7.96 -0.49
N SER A 212 7.87 8.59 -0.77
CA SER A 212 7.15 9.43 0.19
C SER A 212 5.97 8.68 0.78
N VAL A 213 5.70 8.93 2.05
CA VAL A 213 4.71 8.19 2.82
C VAL A 213 3.40 8.95 2.92
N PHE A 214 2.30 8.30 2.54
CA PHE A 214 0.96 8.87 2.69
C PHE A 214 0.34 8.52 4.04
N ALA A 215 0.08 9.53 4.85
CA ALA A 215 -0.63 9.40 6.12
C ALA A 215 -1.43 10.68 6.40
N SER A 216 -2.55 10.58 7.11
CA SER A 216 -3.31 11.77 7.57
C SER A 216 -3.63 12.81 6.47
N GLY A 217 -3.87 12.38 5.23
CA GLY A 217 -4.20 13.27 4.11
C GLY A 217 -3.03 14.04 3.50
N ALA A 218 -1.78 13.68 3.85
CA ALA A 218 -0.57 14.32 3.32
C ALA A 218 0.50 13.30 2.90
N PHE A 219 1.33 13.69 1.93
CA PHE A 219 2.58 12.99 1.63
C PHE A 219 3.68 13.49 2.56
N HIS A 220 4.61 12.62 2.93
CA HIS A 220 5.72 12.92 3.85
C HIS A 220 7.04 12.42 3.29
N TRP A 221 8.08 13.23 3.44
CA TRP A 221 9.45 12.90 3.06
C TRP A 221 10.37 13.16 4.25
N THR A 222 11.38 12.31 4.43
CA THR A 222 12.57 12.73 5.16
C THR A 222 13.39 13.67 4.27
N THR A 223 13.75 14.79 4.86
CA THR A 223 14.43 15.87 4.17
C THR A 223 15.59 16.38 4.99
N ILE A 224 16.63 16.88 4.32
CA ILE A 224 17.80 17.47 4.96
C ILE A 224 17.89 18.93 4.56
N TYR A 225 17.98 19.80 5.56
CA TYR A 225 18.18 21.24 5.40
C TYR A 225 19.15 21.75 6.45
N ASN A 226 20.13 22.58 6.06
CA ASN A 226 21.21 23.06 6.95
C ASN A 226 21.92 21.94 7.76
N GLY A 227 22.05 20.76 7.16
CA GLY A 227 22.68 19.59 7.80
C GLY A 227 21.83 18.90 8.87
N CYS A 228 20.57 19.31 9.05
CA CYS A 228 19.64 18.71 10.01
C CYS A 228 18.54 17.92 9.29
N TRP A 229 18.04 16.87 9.95
CA TRP A 229 16.91 16.08 9.49
C TRP A 229 15.58 16.80 9.78
N HIS A 230 14.65 16.71 8.85
CA HIS A 230 13.29 17.24 8.94
C HIS A 230 12.29 16.26 8.31
N ILE A 231 11.03 16.32 8.75
CA ILE A 231 9.91 15.67 8.04
C ILE A 231 9.14 16.76 7.31
N THR A 232 9.26 16.77 5.99
CA THR A 232 8.46 17.68 5.15
C THR A 232 7.18 16.97 4.73
N SER A 233 6.07 17.67 4.76
CA SER A 233 4.77 17.18 4.33
C SER A 233 4.20 17.99 3.17
N LEU A 234 3.35 17.39 2.34
CA LEU A 234 2.53 18.04 1.32
C LEU A 234 1.08 17.63 1.56
N ASN A 235 0.27 18.58 2.02
CA ASN A 235 -1.14 18.34 2.28
C ASN A 235 -1.92 18.22 0.96
N LEU A 236 -2.65 17.14 0.74
CA LEU A 236 -3.30 16.90 -0.57
C LEU A 236 -4.50 17.80 -0.85
N ALA A 237 -5.17 18.29 0.20
CA ALA A 237 -6.36 19.12 0.08
C ALA A 237 -6.01 20.59 -0.20
N THR A 238 -4.93 21.09 0.39
CA THR A 238 -4.48 22.48 0.27
C THR A 238 -3.30 22.65 -0.68
N GLU A 239 -2.58 21.57 -1.00
CA GLU A 239 -1.35 21.55 -1.80
C GLU A 239 -0.27 22.48 -1.27
N MET A 240 -0.21 22.58 0.06
CA MET A 240 0.80 23.34 0.78
C MET A 240 1.80 22.42 1.46
N TYR A 241 3.05 22.85 1.47
CA TYR A 241 4.10 22.20 2.23
C TYR A 241 4.07 22.67 3.69
N ASP A 242 4.33 21.75 4.61
CA ASP A 242 4.46 22.04 6.03
C ASP A 242 5.48 21.10 6.68
N GLU A 243 5.98 21.45 7.86
CA GLU A 243 6.93 20.64 8.62
C GLU A 243 6.22 19.85 9.73
N VAL A 244 6.48 18.55 9.79
CA VAL A 244 5.99 17.69 10.88
C VAL A 244 7.09 17.59 11.95
N PRO A 245 6.79 17.83 13.24
CA PRO A 245 7.80 17.78 14.27
C PRO A 245 8.39 16.37 14.42
N LEU A 246 9.71 16.29 14.57
CA LEU A 246 10.41 15.07 14.98
C LEU A 246 10.20 14.78 16.48
N PRO A 247 10.36 13.51 16.93
CA PRO A 247 10.39 13.18 18.36
C PRO A 247 11.57 13.86 19.06
N ASP A 248 11.41 14.14 20.36
CA ASP A 248 12.49 14.73 21.17
C ASP A 248 13.68 13.77 21.32
N ASN A 249 14.87 14.36 21.38
CA ASN A 249 16.18 13.76 21.62
C ASN A 249 16.91 13.17 20.41
N GLU A 250 18.24 13.33 20.43
CA GLU A 250 19.24 12.59 19.64
C GLU A 250 19.22 12.73 18.10
N ILE A 251 18.45 13.67 17.54
CA ILE A 251 18.42 13.92 16.07
C ILE A 251 19.83 14.14 15.49
N ASN A 252 20.72 14.78 16.24
CA ASN A 252 22.09 15.06 15.81
C ASN A 252 22.99 13.82 15.71
N MET A 253 22.59 12.70 16.32
CA MET A 253 23.34 11.43 16.29
C MET A 253 22.78 10.44 15.25
N LEU A 254 21.73 10.83 14.52
CA LEU A 254 21.13 9.99 13.51
C LEU A 254 22.06 9.80 12.32
N THR A 255 22.25 8.54 11.93
CA THR A 255 22.95 8.18 10.69
C THR A 255 22.00 8.17 9.50
N ALA A 256 20.74 7.85 9.74
CA ALA A 256 19.68 7.85 8.74
C ALA A 256 18.30 7.96 9.41
N LEU A 257 17.31 8.34 8.62
CA LEU A 257 15.92 8.51 9.04
C LEU A 257 15.02 7.96 7.93
N TRP A 258 14.01 7.16 8.28
CA TRP A 258 13.03 6.64 7.32
C TRP A 258 11.62 6.77 7.85
N LEU A 259 10.66 6.93 6.95
CA LEU A 259 9.23 7.04 7.27
C LEU A 259 8.49 5.75 6.93
N GLY A 260 7.35 5.54 7.59
CA GLY A 260 6.41 4.48 7.27
C GLY A 260 5.01 4.76 7.82
N VAL A 261 4.10 3.80 7.66
CA VAL A 261 2.75 3.86 8.23
C VAL A 261 2.48 2.62 9.05
N LEU A 262 2.02 2.80 10.28
CA LEU A 262 1.58 1.72 11.15
C LEU A 262 0.20 2.05 11.71
N ARG A 263 -0.78 1.17 11.50
CA ARG A 263 -2.20 1.37 11.91
C ARG A 263 -2.77 2.72 11.45
N GLY A 264 -2.40 3.15 10.24
CA GLY A 264 -2.82 4.44 9.66
C GLY A 264 -2.15 5.68 10.28
N CYS A 265 -1.21 5.50 11.20
CA CYS A 265 -0.43 6.59 11.80
C CYS A 265 0.95 6.67 11.15
N LEU A 266 1.50 7.89 11.07
CA LEU A 266 2.87 8.09 10.62
C LEU A 266 3.84 7.41 11.61
N CYS A 267 4.78 6.64 11.08
CA CYS A 267 5.86 6.01 11.82
C CYS A 267 7.21 6.52 11.34
N LEU A 268 8.21 6.44 12.23
CA LEU A 268 9.55 6.93 12.00
C LEU A 268 10.55 5.87 12.46
N VAL A 269 11.53 5.58 11.63
CA VAL A 269 12.67 4.71 11.95
C VAL A 269 13.91 5.59 12.07
N CYS A 270 14.35 5.78 13.31
CA CYS A 270 15.54 6.54 13.65
C CYS A 270 16.74 5.60 13.72
N ASN A 271 17.71 5.76 12.82
CA ASN A 271 18.90 4.92 12.80
C ASN A 271 20.07 5.56 13.54
N PHE A 272 20.72 4.78 14.38
CA PHE A 272 21.93 5.15 15.09
C PHE A 272 23.04 4.15 14.76
N SER A 273 24.27 4.45 15.19
CA SER A 273 25.42 3.56 14.97
C SER A 273 25.31 2.20 15.67
N THR A 274 24.42 2.05 16.65
CA THR A 274 24.31 0.85 17.49
C THR A 274 22.94 0.18 17.45
N HIS A 275 21.89 0.90 17.08
CA HIS A 275 20.51 0.46 17.15
C HIS A 275 19.60 1.33 16.28
N SER A 276 18.38 0.85 16.01
CA SER A 276 17.34 1.63 15.35
C SER A 276 16.12 1.71 16.24
N ASP A 277 15.57 2.90 16.45
CA ASP A 277 14.32 3.08 17.17
C ASP A 277 13.16 3.25 16.20
N VAL A 278 12.05 2.57 16.48
CA VAL A 278 10.80 2.75 15.74
C VAL A 278 9.83 3.55 16.59
N TRP A 279 9.33 4.66 16.05
CA TRP A 279 8.38 5.56 16.69
C TRP A 279 7.07 5.62 15.91
N ILE A 280 5.97 5.88 16.60
CA ILE A 280 4.64 6.10 16.01
C ILE A 280 4.03 7.40 16.53
N MET A 281 3.50 8.23 15.64
CA MET A 281 2.84 9.50 15.97
C MET A 281 1.35 9.26 16.20
N LYS A 282 0.92 9.17 17.47
CA LYS A 282 -0.48 8.88 17.80
C LYS A 282 -1.42 10.06 17.56
N GLY A 283 -0.90 11.28 17.60
CA GLY A 283 -1.62 12.51 17.31
C GLY A 283 -0.89 13.27 16.20
N TYR A 284 -1.45 13.25 14.99
CA TYR A 284 -0.79 13.83 13.83
C TYR A 284 -0.41 15.31 14.05
N GLY A 285 0.84 15.66 13.74
CA GLY A 285 1.40 17.01 13.93
C GLY A 285 1.74 17.38 15.38
N ILE A 286 1.43 16.53 16.36
CA ILE A 286 1.70 16.79 17.79
C ILE A 286 2.99 16.10 18.19
N ARG A 287 4.02 16.88 18.53
CA ARG A 287 5.35 16.38 18.90
C ARG A 287 5.31 15.39 20.06
N GLU A 288 4.59 15.73 21.12
CA GLU A 288 4.49 14.95 22.36
C GLU A 288 3.72 13.63 22.15
N SER A 289 3.11 13.44 20.99
CA SER A 289 2.37 12.21 20.66
C SER A 289 3.25 11.09 20.10
N TRP A 290 4.51 11.39 19.77
CA TRP A 290 5.47 10.38 19.37
C TRP A 290 5.70 9.39 20.51
N THR A 291 5.42 8.12 20.26
CA THR A 291 5.67 7.03 21.22
C THR A 291 6.66 6.05 20.61
N LYS A 292 7.73 5.73 21.33
CA LYS A 292 8.66 4.66 20.91
C LYS A 292 7.94 3.32 21.01
N LEU A 293 7.95 2.55 19.93
CA LEU A 293 7.28 1.27 19.82
C LEU A 293 8.24 0.11 20.13
N ILE A 294 9.40 0.08 19.48
CA ILE A 294 10.45 -0.94 19.65
C ILE A 294 11.83 -0.32 19.44
N CYS A 295 12.86 -0.99 19.96
CA CYS A 295 14.27 -0.68 19.76
C CYS A 295 14.97 -1.92 19.19
N ILE A 296 15.49 -1.80 17.97
CA ILE A 296 16.12 -2.90 17.23
C ILE A 296 17.62 -2.83 17.45
N LYS A 297 18.16 -3.82 18.15
CA LYS A 297 19.60 -3.94 18.46
C LYS A 297 20.34 -4.80 17.43
N ASP A 298 21.67 -4.61 17.38
CA ASP A 298 22.63 -5.44 16.63
C ASP A 298 22.58 -5.26 15.10
N ILE A 299 22.92 -4.06 14.63
CA ILE A 299 22.92 -3.67 13.19
C ILE A 299 24.17 -4.19 12.44
N LYS A 300 24.87 -5.21 12.96
CA LYS A 300 26.23 -5.54 12.47
C LYS A 300 26.30 -5.96 10.99
N ASP A 301 25.17 -6.29 10.36
CA ASP A 301 25.10 -6.76 8.98
C ASP A 301 24.43 -5.79 7.97
N TYR A 302 23.93 -4.62 8.39
CA TYR A 302 23.01 -3.82 7.55
C TYR A 302 23.64 -2.56 6.97
N GLN A 303 24.69 -2.70 6.16
CA GLN A 303 25.32 -1.52 5.55
C GLN A 303 24.43 -0.80 4.51
N TYR A 304 23.29 -1.37 4.08
CA TYR A 304 22.55 -0.81 2.93
C TYR A 304 21.01 -0.76 3.01
N GLU A 305 20.33 -1.46 3.93
CA GLU A 305 18.84 -1.41 4.02
C GLU A 305 18.32 -1.16 5.43
N ALA A 306 17.38 -0.21 5.53
CA ALA A 306 16.67 0.14 6.75
C ALA A 306 15.75 -0.99 7.23
N PRO A 307 15.58 -1.18 8.55
CA PRO A 307 14.46 -1.96 9.03
C PRO A 307 13.15 -1.26 8.66
N MET A 308 12.24 -1.99 8.01
CA MET A 308 10.94 -1.45 7.58
C MET A 308 9.81 -2.08 8.40
N PRO A 309 9.21 -1.34 9.35
CA PRO A 309 8.03 -1.79 10.07
C PRO A 309 6.85 -1.92 9.10
N LEU A 310 6.30 -3.13 9.01
CA LEU A 310 5.20 -3.46 8.08
C LEU A 310 3.84 -3.44 8.77
N TYR A 311 3.78 -3.91 10.01
CA TYR A 311 2.51 -4.11 10.71
C TYR A 311 2.72 -4.08 12.22
N VAL A 312 1.67 -3.68 12.96
CA VAL A 312 1.62 -3.82 14.41
C VAL A 312 0.23 -4.26 14.86
N SER A 313 0.18 -5.37 15.59
CA SER A 313 -1.06 -5.95 16.11
C SER A 313 -1.60 -5.20 17.33
N GLU A 314 -2.85 -5.51 17.71
CA GLU A 314 -3.43 -5.02 18.96
C GLU A 314 -2.66 -5.49 20.20
N SER A 315 -2.11 -6.69 20.14
CA SER A 315 -1.30 -7.30 21.22
C SER A 315 0.11 -6.71 21.34
N GLY A 316 0.48 -5.79 20.46
CA GLY A 316 1.81 -5.16 20.46
C GLY A 316 2.88 -5.96 19.73
N ILE A 317 2.51 -6.91 18.87
CA ILE A 317 3.49 -7.60 18.03
C ILE A 317 3.75 -6.75 16.80
N VAL A 318 5.02 -6.44 16.53
CA VAL A 318 5.46 -5.64 15.40
C VAL A 318 6.15 -6.53 14.37
N LEU A 319 5.67 -6.50 13.13
CA LEU A 319 6.27 -7.18 12.00
C LEU A 319 7.25 -6.21 11.32
N VAL A 320 8.51 -6.61 11.17
CA VAL A 320 9.55 -5.77 10.58
C VAL A 320 10.30 -6.55 9.49
N LYS A 321 10.42 -5.96 8.32
CA LYS A 321 11.30 -6.43 7.25
C LYS A 321 12.73 -5.94 7.53
N HIS A 322 13.69 -6.86 7.46
CA HIS A 322 15.12 -6.61 7.59
C HIS A 322 15.84 -7.25 6.39
N GLY A 323 16.09 -6.47 5.33
CA GLY A 323 16.63 -7.00 4.08
C GLY A 323 15.75 -8.16 3.57
N SER A 324 16.33 -9.35 3.46
CA SER A 324 15.64 -10.57 3.04
C SER A 324 14.92 -11.34 4.16
N THR A 325 14.84 -10.80 5.38
CA THR A 325 14.19 -11.48 6.52
C THR A 325 12.98 -10.70 7.02
N ILE A 326 12.02 -11.42 7.58
CA ILE A 326 10.90 -10.85 8.33
C ILE A 326 11.03 -11.32 9.78
N LYS A 327 11.00 -10.37 10.72
CA LYS A 327 11.13 -10.59 12.15
C LYS A 327 9.93 -10.04 12.92
N LEU A 328 9.58 -10.71 14.01
CA LEU A 328 8.57 -10.29 14.98
C LEU A 328 9.24 -9.70 16.21
N TYR A 329 8.84 -8.50 16.58
CA TYR A 329 9.22 -7.82 17.83
C TYR A 329 8.01 -7.70 18.74
N ASN A 330 8.23 -7.61 20.04
CA ASN A 330 7.16 -7.37 21.01
C ASN A 330 7.30 -5.96 21.58
N SER A 331 6.35 -5.06 21.33
CA SER A 331 6.37 -3.70 21.85
C SER A 331 6.23 -3.62 23.37
N ASN A 332 5.76 -4.70 24.02
CA ASN A 332 5.75 -4.79 25.48
C ASN A 332 7.14 -5.07 26.06
N ASP A 333 8.07 -5.56 25.25
CA ASP A 333 9.50 -5.65 25.54
C ASP A 333 10.28 -4.95 24.42
N ILE A 334 10.37 -3.62 24.56
CA ILE A 334 11.02 -2.71 23.59
C ILE A 334 12.42 -3.18 23.21
N THR A 335 13.12 -3.90 24.10
CA THR A 335 14.49 -4.37 23.90
C THR A 335 14.62 -5.81 23.42
N SER A 336 13.51 -6.48 23.14
CA SER A 336 13.47 -7.86 22.68
C SER A 336 14.29 -8.04 21.40
N ASN A 337 15.12 -9.09 21.39
CA ASN A 337 15.77 -9.53 20.16
C ASN A 337 14.67 -10.16 19.28
N GLY A 338 14.34 -9.50 18.17
CA GLY A 338 13.26 -9.93 17.28
C GLY A 338 13.37 -11.39 16.88
N ARG A 339 12.25 -12.09 16.87
CA ARG A 339 12.17 -13.49 16.45
C ARG A 339 12.02 -13.55 14.93
N GLU A 340 12.99 -14.14 14.25
CA GLU A 340 12.86 -14.43 12.83
C GLU A 340 11.76 -15.46 12.57
N ILE A 341 10.95 -15.18 11.55
CA ILE A 341 9.80 -16.01 11.17
C ILE A 341 9.87 -16.45 9.71
N CYS A 342 10.57 -15.69 8.88
CA CYS A 342 10.80 -16.00 7.49
C CYS A 342 12.15 -15.40 7.09
N SER A 343 12.95 -16.19 6.40
CA SER A 343 14.04 -15.73 5.57
C SER A 343 13.66 -16.03 4.13
N PHE A 344 14.07 -15.17 3.21
CA PHE A 344 13.90 -15.40 1.80
C PHE A 344 15.26 -15.68 1.18
N ASP A 345 15.36 -16.80 0.45
CA ASP A 345 16.54 -17.17 -0.32
C ASP A 345 16.64 -16.28 -1.57
N SER A 346 17.19 -15.07 -1.45
CA SER A 346 17.73 -14.37 -2.62
C SER A 346 18.79 -13.36 -2.24
N GLU A 347 19.71 -13.16 -3.19
CA GLU A 347 20.72 -12.09 -3.20
C GLU A 347 20.11 -10.73 -3.63
N TYR A 348 18.80 -10.61 -3.76
CA TYR A 348 18.11 -9.45 -4.36
C TYR A 348 17.21 -8.69 -3.37
N GLU A 349 16.90 -7.44 -3.72
CA GLU A 349 16.02 -6.55 -2.97
C GLU A 349 14.59 -7.11 -2.87
N TYR A 350 14.02 -7.03 -1.66
CA TYR A 350 12.65 -7.45 -1.38
C TYR A 350 11.77 -6.22 -1.14
N GLU A 351 10.69 -6.10 -1.89
CA GLU A 351 9.68 -5.08 -1.64
C GLU A 351 8.54 -5.66 -0.83
N ALA A 352 7.97 -4.88 0.08
CA ALA A 352 6.82 -5.32 0.87
C ALA A 352 5.88 -4.17 1.19
N VAL A 353 4.58 -4.40 1.09
CA VAL A 353 3.55 -3.43 1.45
C VAL A 353 2.33 -4.13 2.00
N THR A 354 1.73 -3.57 3.03
CA THR A 354 0.42 -4.01 3.52
C THR A 354 -0.68 -3.38 2.68
N TYR A 355 -1.75 -4.10 2.38
CA TYR A 355 -2.93 -3.57 1.70
C TYR A 355 -4.20 -4.24 2.23
N MET A 356 -5.31 -3.52 2.17
CA MET A 356 -6.64 -4.08 2.45
C MET A 356 -7.30 -4.58 1.17
N GLU A 357 -8.07 -5.66 1.24
CA GLU A 357 -8.86 -6.07 0.07
C GLU A 357 -9.91 -5.02 -0.27
N SER A 358 -10.08 -4.71 -1.56
CA SER A 358 -11.10 -3.75 -2.00
C SER A 358 -11.64 -4.05 -3.40
N LEU A 359 -12.80 -3.46 -3.71
CA LEU A 359 -13.39 -3.47 -5.05
C LEU A 359 -13.03 -2.22 -5.87
N VAL A 360 -12.12 -1.38 -5.38
CA VAL A 360 -11.75 -0.11 -6.02
C VAL A 360 -11.12 -0.38 -7.38
N LEU A 361 -11.58 0.33 -8.41
CA LEU A 361 -10.99 0.24 -9.74
C LEU A 361 -9.76 1.15 -9.83
N PRO A 362 -8.66 0.71 -10.47
CA PRO A 362 -7.50 1.56 -10.73
C PRO A 362 -7.74 2.54 -11.90
N ASN A 363 -8.94 2.57 -12.49
CA ASN A 363 -9.32 3.41 -13.64
C ASN A 363 -10.52 4.30 -13.29
N THR A 364 -10.75 5.32 -14.13
CA THR A 364 -12.01 6.08 -14.12
C THR A 364 -13.08 5.35 -14.93
N ASP A 365 -14.35 5.52 -14.56
CA ASP A 365 -15.52 4.89 -15.21
C ASP A 365 -15.67 5.23 -16.72
N HIS A 366 -14.88 6.17 -17.25
CA HIS A 366 -14.96 6.66 -18.62
C HIS A 366 -13.95 6.02 -19.59
N GLU A 367 -13.00 5.23 -19.11
CA GLU A 367 -11.95 4.62 -19.93
C GLU A 367 -12.32 3.18 -20.32
N VAL A 368 -13.17 3.04 -21.35
CA VAL A 368 -13.67 1.75 -21.86
C VAL A 368 -12.62 0.99 -22.69
N ASN A 369 -11.54 1.64 -23.13
CA ASN A 369 -10.52 1.06 -24.00
C ASN A 369 -9.12 1.18 -23.39
N GLN A 370 -8.79 0.33 -22.41
CA GLN A 370 -7.40 0.12 -22.01
C GLN A 370 -7.04 -1.36 -22.13
N GLN A 371 -5.80 -1.61 -22.57
CA GLN A 371 -5.16 -2.91 -22.48
C GLN A 371 -5.00 -3.24 -21.00
N TRP A 372 -5.68 -4.29 -20.56
CA TRP A 372 -5.43 -4.86 -19.24
C TRP A 372 -4.09 -5.57 -19.31
N TRP A 373 -3.13 -5.14 -18.51
CA TRP A 373 -1.96 -5.96 -18.23
C TRP A 373 -2.44 -7.13 -17.37
N HIS A 374 -2.59 -8.30 -18.00
CA HIS A 374 -2.95 -9.53 -17.32
C HIS A 374 -1.71 -10.08 -16.62
N TRP A 375 -1.57 -9.80 -15.33
CA TRP A 375 -0.57 -10.42 -14.47
C TRP A 375 -0.90 -11.91 -14.31
N GLY A 376 -0.08 -12.78 -14.90
CA GLY A 376 -0.30 -14.21 -14.90
C GLY A 376 -0.16 -14.81 -13.50
N THR A 377 -1.00 -15.79 -13.17
CA THR A 377 -0.77 -16.71 -12.04
C THR A 377 -0.06 -17.94 -12.59
N LYS A 378 1.06 -18.35 -11.98
CA LYS A 378 1.47 -19.76 -12.01
C LYS A 378 0.77 -20.41 -10.81
N ASP A 379 -0.09 -21.38 -11.11
CA ASP A 379 -0.89 -22.17 -10.16
C ASP A 379 -2.14 -21.48 -9.59
N ASP A 380 -3.19 -21.49 -10.41
CA ASP A 380 -4.52 -22.00 -10.04
C ASP A 380 -5.36 -21.99 -11.32
N ASP A 381 -5.70 -23.17 -11.83
CA ASP A 381 -6.67 -23.38 -12.91
C ASP A 381 -8.02 -22.73 -12.56
N TRP A 382 -8.20 -21.47 -12.96
CA TRP A 382 -9.51 -20.84 -13.12
C TRP A 382 -9.45 -19.93 -14.34
N ASP A 383 -9.44 -20.56 -15.51
CA ASP A 383 -9.73 -19.94 -16.80
C ASP A 383 -11.10 -19.25 -16.73
N PHE A 384 -11.10 -17.91 -16.73
CA PHE A 384 -12.31 -17.09 -16.77
C PHE A 384 -12.75 -16.77 -18.21
N GLN A 385 -12.25 -17.50 -19.22
CA GLN A 385 -12.58 -17.28 -20.64
C GLN A 385 -13.66 -18.21 -21.23
N SER A 386 -14.28 -19.13 -20.47
CA SER A 386 -15.18 -20.14 -21.07
C SER A 386 -16.68 -20.04 -20.76
N ILE A 387 -17.21 -18.92 -20.25
CA ILE A 387 -18.67 -18.77 -20.09
C ILE A 387 -19.15 -17.43 -20.64
N CYS A 388 -19.23 -17.36 -21.97
CA CYS A 388 -20.18 -16.51 -22.71
C CYS A 388 -20.39 -17.12 -24.11
N HIS A 389 -21.22 -18.16 -24.18
CA HIS A 389 -22.10 -18.45 -25.31
C HIS A 389 -23.39 -19.08 -24.81
#